data_AF-A0AAJ0D4K0-F1
#
_entry.id   AF-A0AAJ0D4K0-F1
#
_cell.length_a   1.000
_cell.length_b   1.000
_cell.length_c   1.000
_cell.angle_alpha   90.00
_cell.angle_beta   90.00
_cell.angle_gamma   90.00
#
_symmetry.space_group_name_H-M   'P 1'
#
loop_
_entity.id
_entity.type
_entity.pdbx_description
1 polymer ?
#
loop_
_entity_poly.entity_id
_entity_poly.type
_entity_poly.pdbx_seq_one_letter_code
_entity_poly.pdbx_strand_id
1 'polypeptide(L)'
;MAAETACGSKLWASLNYLLPDRGEDADGYYAGTAGTLRRRFDARNVVIADIRDAAETFRLDKHGFQFVRREGRFSKFDDWFLIIDQYYSEVNQLVKMHTGATHVRAVQHLVRNETFESALAEAEGKADSEPISKLAPGRLVHVDQSYAGARGYMEEFVGREEAEVLSKTRWAIVNVWKPIKTVSIREPVTCERDMRDY
;
A
#
# COMPACT_ATOMS: atom_id res chain seq x y z
N MET A 1 -3.82 -2.56 -32.91
CA MET A 1 -3.81 -1.09 -32.70
C MET A 1 -2.99 -0.83 -31.45
N ALA A 2 -1.83 -0.19 -31.60
CA ALA A 2 -0.94 0.12 -30.50
C ALA A 2 -1.65 1.08 -29.53
N ALA A 3 -1.70 0.72 -28.25
CA ALA A 3 -2.15 1.63 -27.22
C ALA A 3 -1.11 2.74 -27.10
N GLU A 4 -1.44 3.95 -27.58
CA GLU A 4 -0.71 5.15 -27.22
C GLU A 4 -0.63 5.22 -25.69
N THR A 5 0.58 5.03 -25.18
CA THR A 5 0.83 5.14 -23.76
C THR A 5 0.64 6.60 -23.41
N ALA A 6 -0.33 6.92 -22.55
CA ALA A 6 -0.54 8.27 -22.06
C ALA A 6 0.79 8.77 -21.45
N CYS A 7 1.52 9.59 -22.20
CA CYS A 7 2.84 10.07 -21.84
C CYS A 7 2.64 11.30 -20.94
N GLY A 8 2.41 11.04 -19.66
CA GLY A 8 2.44 12.06 -18.63
C GLY A 8 3.78 12.80 -18.58
N SER A 9 3.81 13.99 -17.96
CA SER A 9 5.07 14.73 -17.79
C SER A 9 6.09 13.87 -17.04
N LYS A 10 7.37 13.92 -17.45
CA LYS A 10 8.43 13.13 -16.80
C LYS A 10 9.03 13.94 -15.66
N LEU A 11 9.12 13.33 -14.48
CA LEU A 11 9.65 13.94 -13.27
C LEU A 11 10.79 13.10 -12.71
N TRP A 12 11.80 13.74 -12.13
CA TRP A 12 12.83 13.06 -11.36
C TRP A 12 12.32 12.79 -9.95
N ALA A 13 12.52 11.57 -9.45
CA ALA A 13 12.22 11.17 -8.09
C ALA A 13 13.33 10.28 -7.52
N SER A 14 13.56 10.37 -6.22
CA SER A 14 14.45 9.45 -5.50
C SER A 14 13.62 8.32 -4.91
N LEU A 15 13.88 7.08 -5.34
CA LEU A 15 13.28 5.87 -4.78
C LEU A 15 14.29 5.17 -3.86
N ASN A 16 13.82 4.73 -2.70
CA ASN A 16 14.66 4.07 -1.70
C ASN A 16 14.52 2.56 -1.84
N TYR A 17 15.57 1.88 -2.28
CA TYR A 17 15.62 0.43 -2.37
C TYR A 17 16.27 -0.17 -1.12
N LEU A 18 16.03 -1.47 -0.90
CA LEU A 18 16.73 -2.23 0.12
C LEU A 18 18.24 -2.21 -0.18
N LEU A 19 19.07 -1.81 0.79
CA LEU A 19 20.52 -1.96 0.66
C LEU A 19 20.88 -3.45 0.63
N PRO A 20 21.64 -3.92 -0.37
CA PRO A 20 22.19 -5.27 -0.36
C PRO A 20 23.06 -5.45 0.88
N ASP A 21 22.73 -6.46 1.66
CA ASP A 21 23.27 -6.70 2.99
C ASP A 21 24.81 -6.74 3.00
N ARG A 22 25.43 -5.94 3.87
CA ARG A 22 26.83 -6.14 4.30
C ARG A 22 26.90 -6.78 5.70
N GLY A 23 25.95 -7.68 5.99
CA GLY A 23 26.04 -8.59 7.15
C GLY A 23 25.53 -8.04 8.48
N GLU A 24 25.03 -6.80 8.53
CA GLU A 24 24.47 -6.18 9.75
C GLU A 24 22.94 -5.99 9.68
N ASP A 25 22.31 -6.14 8.51
CA ASP A 25 20.88 -5.90 8.27
C ASP A 25 20.05 -7.21 8.13
N ALA A 26 20.67 -8.34 8.49
CA ALA A 26 20.16 -9.70 8.34
C ALA A 26 19.04 -10.07 9.35
N ASP A 27 18.78 -9.25 10.36
CA ASP A 27 17.84 -9.52 11.45
C ASP A 27 16.34 -9.43 11.07
N GLY A 28 16.04 -9.38 9.78
CA GLY A 28 14.68 -9.40 9.26
C GLY A 28 14.01 -8.03 9.31
N TYR A 29 13.13 -7.80 8.34
CA TYR A 29 12.35 -6.58 8.23
C TYR A 29 10.97 -6.78 8.86
N TYR A 30 10.74 -6.14 10.01
CA TYR A 30 9.43 -6.15 10.69
C TYR A 30 8.79 -4.77 10.58
N ALA A 31 7.81 -4.65 9.70
CA ALA A 31 7.08 -3.39 9.51
C ALA A 31 6.44 -2.94 10.84
N GLY A 32 6.56 -1.63 11.14
CA GLY A 32 6.00 -1.06 12.36
C GLY A 32 6.90 -1.17 13.61
N THR A 33 8.20 -1.44 13.44
CA THR A 33 9.20 -1.35 14.52
C THR A 33 10.11 -0.15 14.38
N ALA A 34 10.83 0.20 15.46
CA ALA A 34 11.83 1.26 15.46
C ALA A 34 12.93 1.03 14.41
N GLY A 35 13.35 -0.23 14.20
CA GLY A 35 14.37 -0.60 13.22
C GLY A 35 13.95 -0.24 11.79
N THR A 36 12.67 -0.36 11.45
CA THR A 36 12.15 0.03 10.13
C THR A 36 12.37 1.51 9.82
N LEU A 37 12.31 2.39 10.83
CA LEU A 37 12.54 3.82 10.65
C LEU A 37 14.02 4.17 10.51
N ARG A 38 14.91 3.42 11.16
CA ARG A 38 16.36 3.67 11.15
C ARG A 38 17.07 3.02 9.99
N ARG A 39 16.37 2.14 9.26
CA ARG A 39 16.95 1.37 8.16
C ARG A 39 17.54 2.30 7.11
N ARG A 40 18.73 1.94 6.64
CA ARG A 40 19.40 2.65 5.55
C ARG A 40 18.83 2.17 4.22
N PHE A 41 18.92 3.01 3.19
CA PHE A 41 18.39 2.70 1.86
C PHE A 41 19.41 2.95 0.76
N ASP A 42 19.25 2.22 -0.33
CA ASP A 42 19.94 2.48 -1.60
C ASP A 42 19.06 3.44 -2.41
N ALA A 43 19.28 4.74 -2.19
CA ALA A 43 18.53 5.79 -2.86
C ALA A 43 18.94 5.90 -4.33
N ARG A 44 17.99 5.72 -5.24
CA ARG A 44 18.20 5.79 -6.69
C ARG A 44 17.33 6.87 -7.29
N ASN A 45 17.96 7.80 -8.01
CA ASN A 45 17.23 8.77 -8.82
C ASN A 45 16.72 8.10 -10.09
N VAL A 46 15.41 8.13 -10.27
CA VAL A 46 14.72 7.57 -11.43
C VAL A 46 13.80 8.60 -12.05
N VAL A 47 13.50 8.40 -13.33
CA VAL A 47 12.49 9.18 -14.03
C VAL A 47 11.16 8.47 -13.88
N ILE A 48 10.18 9.16 -13.30
CA ILE A 48 8.80 8.69 -13.17
C ILE A 48 7.88 9.46 -14.11
N ALA A 49 6.84 8.80 -14.62
CA ALA A 49 5.80 9.44 -15.40
C ALA A 49 4.71 9.97 -14.47
N ASP A 50 4.37 11.26 -14.60
CA ASP A 50 3.26 11.88 -13.91
C ASP A 50 1.95 11.57 -14.61
N ILE A 51 1.19 10.65 -14.03
CA ILE A 51 -0.04 10.13 -14.62
C ILE A 51 -1.31 10.85 -14.14
N ARG A 52 -1.19 12.00 -13.44
CA ARG A 52 -2.34 12.73 -12.88
C ARG A 52 -3.37 13.13 -13.93
N ASP A 53 -2.92 13.54 -15.11
CA ASP A 53 -3.80 13.94 -16.22
C ASP A 53 -4.40 12.75 -16.99
N ALA A 54 -3.91 11.54 -16.73
CA ALA A 54 -4.33 10.30 -17.38
C ALA A 54 -5.09 9.35 -16.44
N ALA A 55 -5.54 9.82 -15.27
CA ALA A 55 -6.11 9.00 -14.20
C ALA A 55 -7.24 8.06 -14.67
N GLU A 56 -8.11 8.53 -15.57
CA GLU A 56 -9.25 7.75 -16.09
C GLU A 56 -8.84 6.60 -17.02
N THR A 57 -7.57 6.54 -17.44
CA THR A 57 -7.03 5.51 -18.34
C THR A 57 -6.72 4.20 -17.62
N PHE A 58 -6.37 4.28 -16.33
CA PHE A 58 -5.87 3.14 -15.57
C PHE A 58 -7.00 2.27 -15.04
N ARG A 59 -6.82 0.96 -15.22
CA ARG A 59 -7.80 -0.09 -14.89
C ARG A 59 -7.10 -1.17 -14.09
N LEU A 60 -7.73 -1.62 -13.01
CA LEU A 60 -7.12 -2.51 -12.03
C LEU A 60 -6.65 -3.83 -12.68
N ASP A 61 -7.48 -4.43 -13.53
CA ASP A 61 -7.22 -5.70 -14.22
C ASP A 61 -6.14 -5.62 -15.31
N LYS A 62 -5.86 -4.42 -15.82
CA LYS A 62 -4.86 -4.20 -16.88
C LYS A 62 -3.54 -3.63 -16.39
N HIS A 63 -3.58 -2.82 -15.34
CA HIS A 63 -2.44 -2.02 -14.89
C HIS A 63 -2.03 -2.30 -13.44
N GLY A 64 -2.79 -3.11 -12.70
CA GLY A 64 -2.55 -3.39 -11.28
C GLY A 64 -3.02 -2.28 -10.33
N PHE A 65 -3.50 -1.15 -10.86
CA PHE A 65 -4.11 -0.07 -10.08
C PHE A 65 -5.18 0.66 -10.89
N GLN A 66 -6.02 1.41 -10.18
CA GLN A 66 -7.06 2.23 -10.78
C GLN A 66 -7.35 3.44 -9.88
N PHE A 67 -7.55 4.60 -10.51
CA PHE A 67 -8.07 5.78 -9.81
C PHE A 67 -9.59 5.72 -9.79
N VAL A 68 -10.18 6.04 -8.63
CA VAL A 68 -11.62 6.18 -8.50
C VAL A 68 -11.95 7.51 -7.84
N ARG A 69 -12.73 8.33 -8.56
CA ARG A 69 -13.30 9.56 -8.01
C ARG A 69 -14.60 9.22 -7.29
N ARG A 70 -14.60 9.34 -5.97
CA ARG A 70 -15.80 9.15 -5.14
C ARG A 70 -15.78 10.11 -3.97
N GLU A 71 -16.87 10.85 -3.81
CA GLU A 71 -17.15 11.56 -2.57
C GLU A 71 -17.47 10.52 -1.48
N GLY A 72 -16.53 10.33 -0.55
CA GLY A 72 -16.75 9.50 0.63
C GLY A 72 -17.54 10.29 1.67
N ARG A 73 -18.47 9.63 2.36
CA ARG A 73 -19.24 10.26 3.44
C ARG A 73 -18.49 10.20 4.77
N PHE A 74 -17.65 9.18 4.94
CA PHE A 74 -16.83 9.00 6.13
C PHE A 74 -15.66 9.99 6.21
N SER A 75 -15.48 10.60 7.38
CA SER A 75 -14.44 11.61 7.66
C SER A 75 -13.71 11.43 8.99
N LYS A 76 -14.16 10.51 9.86
CA LYS A 76 -13.62 10.30 11.22
C LYS A 76 -12.51 9.24 11.24
N PHE A 77 -11.42 9.52 10.54
CA PHE A 77 -10.29 8.58 10.39
C PHE A 77 -9.41 8.44 11.66
N ASP A 78 -9.76 9.14 12.74
CA ASP A 78 -9.13 9.05 14.06
C ASP A 78 -9.83 8.05 15.00
N ASP A 79 -11.02 7.55 14.63
CA ASP A 79 -11.78 6.57 15.42
C ASP A 79 -11.77 5.18 14.76
N TRP A 80 -10.98 4.28 15.35
CA TRP A 80 -10.82 2.90 14.89
C TRP A 80 -12.15 2.14 14.79
N PHE A 81 -13.04 2.32 15.76
CA PHE A 81 -14.32 1.61 15.80
C PHE A 81 -15.26 2.12 14.72
N LEU A 82 -15.32 3.44 14.51
CA LEU A 82 -16.15 4.01 13.44
C LEU A 82 -15.65 3.64 12.05
N ILE A 83 -14.33 3.47 11.86
CA ILE A 83 -13.78 2.97 10.60
C ILE A 83 -14.31 1.56 10.31
N ILE A 84 -14.27 0.66 11.30
CA ILE A 84 -14.76 -0.72 11.14
C ILE A 84 -16.27 -0.74 10.93
N ASP A 85 -17.03 -0.01 11.75
CA ASP A 85 -18.50 0.00 11.72
C ASP A 85 -19.05 0.60 10.41
N GLN A 86 -18.45 1.70 9.93
CA GLN A 86 -19.04 2.50 8.86
C GLN A 86 -18.21 2.44 7.57
N TYR A 87 -16.91 2.69 7.66
CA TYR A 87 -16.06 2.86 6.49
C TYR A 87 -15.78 1.55 5.75
N TYR A 88 -15.66 0.42 6.45
CA TYR A 88 -15.45 -0.89 5.83
C TYR A 88 -16.59 -1.24 4.85
N SER A 89 -17.83 -0.88 5.18
CA SER A 89 -18.97 -1.08 4.29
C SER A 89 -18.83 -0.27 2.99
N GLU A 90 -18.37 0.98 3.08
CA GLU A 90 -18.12 1.84 1.91
C GLU A 90 -17.02 1.27 1.02
N VAL A 91 -15.94 0.75 1.63
CA VAL A 91 -14.80 0.12 0.93
C VAL A 91 -15.22 -1.18 0.24
N ASN A 92 -15.97 -2.05 0.93
CA ASN A 92 -16.46 -3.30 0.35
C ASN A 92 -17.32 -3.04 -0.90
N GLN A 93 -18.23 -2.06 -0.84
CA GLN A 93 -19.05 -1.67 -1.98
C GLN A 93 -18.21 -1.09 -3.13
N LEU A 94 -17.22 -0.24 -2.80
CA LEU A 94 -16.32 0.35 -3.78
C LEU A 94 -15.56 -0.72 -4.56
N VAL A 95 -14.90 -1.64 -3.86
CA VAL A 95 -14.12 -2.72 -4.46
C VAL A 95 -15.02 -3.65 -5.25
N LYS A 96 -16.19 -4.03 -4.70
CA LYS A 96 -17.15 -4.89 -5.39
C LYS A 96 -17.63 -4.29 -6.71
N MET A 97 -17.95 -2.99 -6.73
CA MET A 97 -18.39 -2.27 -7.93
C MET A 97 -17.32 -2.25 -9.04
N HIS A 98 -16.04 -2.11 -8.69
CA HIS A 98 -14.96 -1.97 -9.67
C HIS A 98 -14.33 -3.29 -10.10
N THR A 99 -14.48 -4.35 -9.31
CA THR A 99 -13.93 -5.68 -9.59
C THR A 99 -14.96 -6.68 -10.10
N GLY A 100 -16.25 -6.46 -9.81
CA GLY A 100 -17.30 -7.45 -10.05
C GLY A 100 -17.25 -8.64 -9.08
N ALA A 101 -16.48 -8.56 -7.99
CA ALA A 101 -16.33 -9.65 -7.04
C ALA A 101 -17.68 -10.07 -6.41
N THR A 102 -17.91 -11.37 -6.28
CA THR A 102 -19.11 -11.90 -5.62
C THR A 102 -19.11 -11.59 -4.12
N HIS A 103 -17.92 -11.64 -3.50
CA HIS A 103 -17.70 -11.34 -2.09
C HIS A 103 -16.49 -10.41 -1.91
N VAL A 104 -16.58 -9.48 -0.95
CA VAL A 104 -15.49 -8.59 -0.55
C VAL A 104 -15.54 -8.42 0.96
N ARG A 105 -14.37 -8.54 1.61
CA ARG A 105 -14.21 -8.37 3.05
C ARG A 105 -13.00 -7.46 3.32
N ALA A 106 -13.25 -6.25 3.79
CA ALA A 106 -12.24 -5.43 4.43
C ALA A 106 -11.81 -6.08 5.74
N VAL A 107 -10.51 -6.29 5.91
CA VAL A 107 -9.96 -7.07 7.03
C VAL A 107 -9.01 -6.26 7.92
N GLN A 108 -8.38 -5.23 7.36
CA GLN A 108 -7.42 -4.39 8.06
C GLN A 108 -7.44 -2.97 7.49
N HIS A 109 -7.04 -2.01 8.31
CA HIS A 109 -6.73 -0.66 7.85
C HIS A 109 -5.52 -0.10 8.58
N LEU A 110 -4.86 0.87 7.94
CA LEU A 110 -3.83 1.70 8.54
C LEU A 110 -4.18 3.15 8.26
N VAL A 111 -4.12 4.00 9.28
CA VAL A 111 -4.25 5.45 9.13
C VAL A 111 -2.89 6.08 9.33
N ARG A 112 -2.37 6.71 8.27
CA ARG A 112 -1.07 7.38 8.29
C ARG A 112 -1.29 8.89 8.41
N ASN A 113 -1.32 9.36 9.64
CA ASN A 113 -1.50 10.78 9.99
C ASN A 113 -0.26 11.37 10.70
N GLU A 114 0.79 10.57 10.86
CA GLU A 114 2.05 10.95 11.51
C GLU A 114 3.12 11.31 10.49
N THR A 115 4.06 12.14 10.91
CA THR A 115 5.25 12.47 10.12
C THR A 115 6.35 11.46 10.36
N PHE A 116 7.29 11.32 9.42
CA PHE A 116 8.45 10.47 9.64
C PHE A 116 9.29 10.97 10.83
N GLU A 117 9.42 12.29 10.97
CA GLU A 117 10.13 12.92 12.08
C GLU A 117 9.49 12.62 13.43
N SER A 118 8.15 12.68 13.53
CA SER A 118 7.42 12.35 14.77
C SER A 118 7.51 10.88 15.14
N ALA A 119 7.54 9.98 14.15
CA ALA A 119 7.74 8.55 14.35
C ALA A 119 9.20 8.22 14.76
N LEU A 120 10.19 8.89 14.15
CA LEU A 120 11.61 8.72 14.50
C LEU A 120 11.90 9.19 15.93
N ALA A 121 11.25 10.27 16.37
CA ALA A 121 11.34 10.73 17.75
C ALA A 121 10.75 9.72 18.75
N GLU A 122 9.65 9.02 18.40
CA GLU A 122 9.11 7.94 19.24
C GLU A 122 10.07 6.74 19.31
N ALA A 123 10.79 6.47 18.23
CA ALA A 123 11.78 5.42 18.19
C ALA A 123 13.02 5.73 19.03
N GLU A 124 13.27 6.98 19.45
CA GLU A 124 14.45 7.32 20.26
C GLU A 124 14.48 6.51 21.57
N GLY A 125 15.60 5.85 21.85
CA GLY A 125 15.76 4.98 23.01
C GLY A 125 15.12 3.59 22.91
N LYS A 126 14.34 3.29 21.85
CA LYS A 126 13.81 1.94 21.57
C LYS A 126 14.84 1.06 20.86
N ALA A 127 14.84 -0.24 21.17
CA ALA A 127 15.53 -1.27 20.40
C ALA A 127 14.84 -1.49 19.05
N ASP A 128 15.57 -2.00 18.06
CA ASP A 128 15.07 -2.09 16.67
C ASP A 128 13.89 -3.06 16.50
N SER A 129 13.76 -4.05 17.39
CA SER A 129 12.64 -4.99 17.45
C SER A 129 11.39 -4.42 18.12
N GLU A 130 11.48 -3.29 18.81
CA GLU A 130 10.36 -2.72 19.54
C GLU A 130 9.37 -2.02 18.61
N PRO A 131 8.05 -2.19 18.85
CA PRO A 131 7.02 -1.58 18.03
C PRO A 131 6.96 -0.06 18.22
N ILE A 132 6.54 0.61 17.15
CA ILE A 132 6.22 2.05 17.12
C ILE A 132 4.73 2.22 16.86
N SER A 133 4.11 3.12 17.60
CA SER A 133 2.68 3.41 17.49
C SER A 133 2.37 4.43 16.39
N LYS A 134 3.31 5.33 16.10
CA LYS A 134 3.17 6.35 15.06
C LYS A 134 3.42 5.77 13.66
N LEU A 135 2.36 5.72 12.87
CA LEU A 135 2.37 5.20 11.51
C LEU A 135 2.70 6.30 10.49
N ALA A 136 3.98 6.46 10.17
CA ALA A 136 4.43 7.32 9.07
C ALA A 136 4.24 6.64 7.69
N PRO A 137 4.21 7.41 6.59
CA PRO A 137 4.32 6.88 5.23
C PRO A 137 5.53 5.94 5.06
N GLY A 138 5.32 4.84 4.33
CA GLY A 138 6.40 3.92 4.00
C GLY A 138 7.36 4.55 3.00
N ARG A 139 8.66 4.47 3.28
CA ARG A 139 9.68 5.16 2.49
C ARG A 139 10.46 4.24 1.55
N LEU A 140 10.35 2.92 1.71
CA LEU A 140 10.99 1.93 0.84
C LEU A 140 10.09 1.51 -0.31
N VAL A 141 10.71 1.23 -1.45
CA VAL A 141 10.09 0.43 -2.51
C VAL A 141 9.86 -0.98 -1.98
N HIS A 142 8.63 -1.47 -2.08
CA HIS A 142 8.25 -2.80 -1.60
C HIS A 142 7.14 -3.38 -2.46
N VAL A 143 6.98 -4.70 -2.34
CA VAL A 143 5.78 -5.41 -2.75
C VAL A 143 5.11 -5.87 -1.46
N ASP A 144 3.83 -5.54 -1.29
CA ASP A 144 3.10 -5.82 -0.05
C ASP A 144 3.03 -7.31 0.26
N GLN A 145 2.85 -8.14 -0.78
CA GLN A 145 2.62 -9.58 -0.61
C GLN A 145 3.38 -10.40 -1.66
N SER A 146 4.11 -11.42 -1.19
CA SER A 146 4.53 -12.54 -2.05
C SER A 146 3.37 -13.53 -2.24
N TYR A 147 3.48 -14.51 -3.14
CA TYR A 147 2.44 -15.54 -3.29
C TYR A 147 2.20 -16.34 -2.01
N ALA A 148 3.27 -16.68 -1.28
CA ALA A 148 3.15 -17.37 0.01
C ALA A 148 2.59 -16.42 1.08
N GLY A 149 3.06 -15.16 1.12
CA GLY A 149 2.56 -14.14 2.03
C GLY A 149 1.08 -13.86 1.86
N ALA A 150 0.60 -13.73 0.61
CA ALA A 150 -0.81 -13.53 0.30
C ALA A 150 -1.70 -14.69 0.79
N ARG A 151 -1.21 -15.94 0.72
CA ARG A 151 -1.93 -17.10 1.29
C ARG A 151 -1.95 -17.06 2.80
N GLY A 152 -0.80 -16.76 3.44
CA GLY A 152 -0.73 -16.58 4.88
C GLY A 152 -1.68 -15.47 5.38
N TYR A 153 -1.72 -14.35 4.67
CA TYR A 153 -2.63 -13.24 4.93
C TYR A 153 -4.09 -13.68 4.82
N MET A 154 -4.45 -14.44 3.78
CA MET A 154 -5.80 -15.01 3.68
C MET A 154 -6.12 -15.88 4.91
N GLU A 155 -5.26 -16.84 5.24
CA GLU A 155 -5.45 -17.74 6.39
C GLU A 155 -5.60 -16.98 7.72
N GLU A 156 -4.82 -15.92 7.92
CA GLU A 156 -4.88 -15.08 9.13
C GLU A 156 -6.25 -14.40 9.30
N PHE A 157 -6.79 -13.82 8.22
CA PHE A 157 -7.98 -12.97 8.32
C PHE A 157 -9.33 -13.69 8.09
N VAL A 158 -9.33 -14.80 7.35
CA VAL A 158 -10.56 -15.59 7.10
C VAL A 158 -10.56 -16.94 7.83
N GLY A 159 -9.42 -17.36 8.38
CA GLY A 159 -9.26 -18.67 9.01
C GLY A 159 -8.91 -19.76 7.99
N ARG A 160 -8.21 -20.80 8.46
CA ARG A 160 -7.64 -21.85 7.61
C ARG A 160 -8.68 -22.59 6.77
N GLU A 161 -9.80 -23.00 7.37
CA GLU A 161 -10.83 -23.79 6.68
C GLU A 161 -11.48 -23.00 5.53
N GLU A 162 -11.85 -21.74 5.77
CA GLU A 162 -12.41 -20.88 4.75
C GLU A 162 -11.36 -20.52 3.68
N ALA A 163 -10.10 -20.29 4.08
CA ALA A 163 -9.00 -20.02 3.16
C ALA A 163 -8.76 -21.19 2.20
N GLU A 164 -8.83 -22.45 2.66
CA GLU A 164 -8.70 -23.63 1.81
C GLU A 164 -9.78 -23.69 0.73
N VAL A 165 -11.01 -23.27 1.04
CA VAL A 165 -12.11 -23.20 0.07
C VAL A 165 -11.89 -22.03 -0.91
N LEU A 166 -11.61 -20.83 -0.40
CA LEU A 166 -11.41 -19.62 -1.21
C LEU A 166 -10.20 -19.74 -2.14
N SER A 167 -9.14 -20.42 -1.70
CA SER A 167 -7.91 -20.64 -2.48
C SER A 167 -8.15 -21.42 -3.79
N LYS A 168 -9.24 -22.17 -3.88
CA LYS A 168 -9.67 -22.92 -5.08
C LYS A 168 -10.48 -22.07 -6.06
N THR A 169 -10.70 -20.80 -5.75
CA THR A 169 -11.45 -19.84 -6.57
C THR A 169 -10.54 -18.72 -7.08
N ARG A 170 -11.09 -17.78 -7.86
CA ARG A 170 -10.38 -16.54 -8.19
C ARG A 170 -10.51 -15.57 -7.02
N TRP A 171 -9.40 -15.22 -6.39
CA TRP A 171 -9.34 -14.26 -5.30
C TRP A 171 -8.19 -13.27 -5.53
N ALA A 172 -8.25 -12.13 -4.84
CA ALA A 172 -7.22 -11.12 -4.85
C ALA A 172 -7.23 -10.35 -3.52
N ILE A 173 -6.07 -9.86 -3.11
CA ILE A 173 -5.95 -8.84 -2.07
C ILE A 173 -5.90 -7.49 -2.79
N VAL A 174 -6.80 -6.58 -2.43
CA VAL A 174 -6.90 -5.26 -3.06
C VAL A 174 -6.69 -4.18 -1.99
N ASN A 175 -5.63 -3.40 -2.15
CA ASN A 175 -5.39 -2.24 -1.32
C ASN A 175 -6.22 -1.04 -1.78
N VAL A 176 -6.84 -0.33 -0.83
CA VAL A 176 -7.58 0.90 -1.11
C VAL A 176 -6.88 2.06 -0.42
N TRP A 177 -6.36 2.99 -1.24
CA TRP A 177 -5.66 4.18 -0.78
C TRP A 177 -6.58 5.40 -0.87
N LYS A 178 -6.85 6.04 0.27
CA LYS A 178 -7.65 7.27 0.33
C LYS A 178 -6.85 8.40 0.96
N PRO A 179 -6.58 9.49 0.22
CA PRO A 179 -6.09 10.73 0.82
C PRO A 179 -7.13 11.26 1.83
N ILE A 180 -6.70 11.48 3.08
CA ILE A 180 -7.54 12.04 4.16
C ILE A 180 -7.44 13.57 4.27
N LYS A 181 -6.40 14.15 3.65
CA LYS A 181 -6.17 15.59 3.49
C LYS A 181 -5.53 15.82 2.13
N THR A 182 -5.52 17.07 1.67
CA THR A 182 -4.80 17.47 0.46
C THR A 182 -3.32 17.12 0.60
N VAL A 183 -2.80 16.31 -0.33
CA VAL A 183 -1.40 15.90 -0.35
C VAL A 183 -0.62 16.95 -1.13
N SER A 184 0.04 17.86 -0.42
CA SER A 184 0.69 19.05 -1.00
C SER A 184 2.17 18.87 -1.29
N ILE A 185 2.64 17.63 -1.51
CA ILE A 185 4.05 17.21 -1.70
C ILE A 185 4.72 16.78 -0.39
N ARG A 186 5.05 15.48 -0.31
CA ARG A 186 6.26 15.04 0.40
C ARG A 186 6.78 13.70 -0.11
N GLU A 187 5.93 12.75 -0.47
CA GLU A 187 6.36 11.43 -1.00
C GLU A 187 5.25 10.88 -1.93
N PRO A 188 5.45 10.79 -3.26
CA PRO A 188 4.42 10.27 -4.15
C PRO A 188 4.23 8.76 -3.92
N VAL A 189 2.98 8.29 -3.88
CA VAL A 189 2.70 6.87 -4.06
C VAL A 189 3.15 6.51 -5.46
N THR A 190 4.20 5.69 -5.56
CA THR A 190 4.77 5.25 -6.82
C THR A 190 4.38 3.79 -7.00
N CYS A 191 3.69 3.47 -8.08
CA CYS A 191 3.36 2.10 -8.45
C CYS A 191 4.21 1.70 -9.66
N GLU A 192 4.85 0.55 -9.59
CA GLU A 192 5.51 -0.04 -10.74
C GLU A 192 4.50 -0.90 -11.52
N ARG A 193 4.50 -0.75 -12.84
CA ARG A 193 3.78 -1.66 -13.73
C ARG A 193 4.73 -2.80 -14.08
N ASP A 194 4.39 -4.02 -13.71
CA ASP A 194 5.10 -5.20 -14.24
C ASP A 194 4.79 -5.32 -15.74
N MET A 195 5.74 -4.91 -16.58
CA MET A 195 5.68 -5.06 -18.04
C MET A 195 6.20 -6.45 -18.42
N ARG A 196 5.60 -7.51 -17.88
CA ARG A 196 5.77 -8.84 -18.46
C ARG A 196 4.87 -8.92 -19.68
N ASP A 197 5.48 -8.75 -20.85
CA ASP A 197 4.90 -9.20 -22.11
C ASP A 197 4.73 -10.73 -22.01
N TYR A 198 3.48 -11.17 -21.80
CA TYR A 198 3.04 -12.55 -21.98
C TYR A 198 2.31 -12.67 -23.32
#